data_AF-A0A9E2JJ47-F1
#
_entry.id   AF-A0A9E2JJ47-F1
#
_cell.length_a   1.000
_cell.length_b   1.000
_cell.length_c   1.000
_cell.angle_alpha   90.00
_cell.angle_beta   90.00
_cell.angle_gamma   90.00
#
_symmetry.space_group_name_H-M   'P 1'
#
loop_
_entity.id
_entity.type
_entity.pdbx_description
1 polymer ?
#
loop_
_entity_poly.entity_id
_entity_poly.type
_entity_poly.pdbx_seq_one_letter_code
_entity_poly.pdbx_strand_id
1 'polypeptide(L)'
;MREMKPADLTPQELAEIKALEARLGRVCLVAVRPVEAMYAVEAKLEPNVWVPVDQVYPEFENLNSYYQDREDAAATKTALKNLLRGRTDLKSRRRPIRVRRI
;
A
#
# COMPACT_ATOMS: atom_id res chain seq x y z
N MET A 1 3.81 3.24 -11.03
CA MET A 1 5.01 2.39 -10.80
C MET A 1 5.23 2.31 -9.30
N ARG A 2 5.57 1.13 -8.75
CA ARG A 2 5.94 1.01 -7.33
C ARG A 2 7.25 1.78 -7.11
N GLU A 3 7.28 2.75 -6.20
CA GLU A 3 8.53 3.36 -5.75
C GLU A 3 9.29 2.32 -4.93
N MET A 4 10.23 1.62 -5.57
CA MET A 4 11.16 0.71 -4.90
C MET A 4 12.30 1.57 -4.36
N LYS A 5 12.44 1.63 -3.03
CA LYS A 5 13.60 2.30 -2.42
C LYS A 5 14.83 1.39 -2.55
N PRO A 6 15.89 1.81 -3.26
CA PRO A 6 17.11 1.03 -3.35
C PRO A 6 17.70 0.80 -1.96
N ALA A 7 18.23 -0.41 -1.73
CA ALA A 7 18.96 -0.73 -0.52
C ALA A 7 20.29 0.06 -0.47
N ASP A 8 20.67 0.49 0.73
CA ASP A 8 22.03 0.99 0.95
C ASP A 8 22.96 -0.22 0.99
N LEU A 9 23.63 -0.49 -0.13
CA LEU A 9 24.57 -1.59 -0.27
C LEU A 9 25.96 -1.14 0.14
N THR A 10 26.65 -1.96 0.93
CA THR A 10 28.08 -1.82 1.15
C THR A 10 28.87 -2.17 -0.12
N PRO A 11 30.14 -1.72 -0.25
CA PRO A 11 30.99 -2.08 -1.38
C PRO A 11 31.17 -3.60 -1.55
N GLN A 12 31.17 -4.35 -0.45
CA GLN A 12 31.31 -5.81 -0.45
C GLN A 12 30.04 -6.48 -1.01
N GLU A 13 28.86 -6.11 -0.53
CA GLU A 13 27.58 -6.64 -1.02
C GLU A 13 27.35 -6.30 -2.50
N LEU A 14 27.77 -5.11 -2.94
CA LEU A 14 27.71 -4.73 -4.34
C LEU A 14 28.60 -5.62 -5.22
N ALA A 15 29.79 -6.00 -4.73
CA ALA A 15 30.69 -6.90 -5.45
C ALA A 15 30.10 -8.32 -5.56
N GLU A 16 29.45 -8.80 -4.49
CA GLU A 16 28.76 -10.09 -4.49
C GLU A 16 27.57 -10.10 -5.45
N ILE A 17 26.78 -9.04 -5.49
CA ILE A 17 25.67 -8.88 -6.43
C ILE A 17 26.18 -8.91 -7.88
N LYS A 18 27.24 -8.15 -8.18
CA LYS A 18 27.84 -8.14 -9.53
C LYS A 18 28.40 -9.51 -9.93
N ALA A 19 29.01 -10.23 -9.00
CA ALA A 19 29.48 -11.60 -9.25
C ALA A 19 28.31 -12.56 -9.52
N LEU A 20 27.19 -12.37 -8.83
CA LEU A 20 25.97 -13.16 -9.04
C LEU A 20 25.30 -12.82 -10.37
N GLU A 21 25.23 -11.55 -10.75
CA GLU A 21 24.74 -11.07 -12.05
C GLU A 21 25.57 -11.66 -13.19
N ALA A 22 26.91 -11.65 -13.07
CA ALA A 22 27.81 -12.25 -14.07
C ALA A 22 27.54 -13.75 -14.27
N ARG A 23 27.16 -14.47 -13.20
CA ARG A 23 26.79 -15.90 -13.27
C ARG A 23 25.42 -16.13 -13.91
N LEU A 24 24.47 -15.22 -13.71
CA LEU A 24 23.10 -15.32 -14.23
C LEU A 24 22.93 -14.72 -15.63
N GLY A 25 23.87 -13.88 -16.07
CA GLY A 25 24.01 -13.37 -17.42
C GLY A 25 23.03 -12.26 -17.79
N ARG A 26 21.78 -12.62 -18.10
CA ARG A 26 20.78 -11.71 -18.72
C ARG A 26 19.87 -10.98 -17.73
N VAL A 27 20.15 -11.05 -16.44
CA VAL A 27 19.31 -10.47 -15.38
C VAL A 27 20.11 -9.46 -14.56
N CYS A 28 19.52 -8.29 -14.37
CA CYS A 28 19.99 -7.31 -13.40
C CYS A 28 19.31 -7.57 -12.06
N LEU A 29 20.11 -7.64 -11.00
CA LEU A 29 19.65 -7.85 -9.64
C LEU A 29 19.47 -6.51 -8.95
N VAL A 30 18.30 -6.29 -8.36
CA VAL A 30 17.97 -5.06 -7.64
C VAL A 30 17.81 -5.39 -6.16
N ALA A 31 18.66 -4.80 -5.32
CA ALA A 31 18.49 -4.83 -3.88
C ALA A 31 17.54 -3.71 -3.46
N VAL A 32 16.44 -4.08 -2.80
CA VAL A 32 15.42 -3.15 -2.30
C VAL A 32 15.39 -3.21 -0.78
N ARG A 33 15.09 -2.09 -0.13
CA ARG A 33 14.88 -2.10 1.32
C ARG A 33 13.58 -2.85 1.66
N PRO A 34 13.57 -3.69 2.71
CA PRO A 34 12.31 -4.16 3.27
C PRO A 34 11.53 -2.96 3.79
N VAL A 35 10.24 -2.89 3.45
CA VAL A 35 9.35 -1.85 4.00
C VAL A 35 9.04 -2.25 5.45
N GLU A 36 9.44 -1.42 6.42
CA GLU A 36 9.31 -1.74 7.86
C GLU A 36 7.85 -1.90 8.34
N ALA A 37 6.93 -1.27 7.62
CA ALA A 37 5.49 -1.36 7.85
C ALA A 37 4.74 -0.89 6.61
N MET A 38 3.67 -1.59 6.25
CA MET A 38 2.66 -1.04 5.34
C MET A 38 1.38 -0.81 6.13
N TYR A 39 0.56 0.11 5.66
CA TYR A 39 -0.71 0.48 6.29
C TYR A 39 -1.84 0.29 5.29
N ALA A 40 -2.76 -0.60 5.61
CA ALA A 40 -3.96 -0.85 4.84
C ALA A 40 -5.12 0.01 5.35
N VAL A 41 -5.80 0.71 4.46
CA VAL A 41 -7.09 1.35 4.70
C VAL A 41 -8.16 0.36 4.27
N GLU A 42 -8.92 -0.14 5.24
CA GLU A 42 -9.90 -1.21 5.03
C GLU A 42 -11.30 -0.77 5.45
N ALA A 43 -12.31 -1.22 4.72
CA ALA A 43 -13.72 -1.10 5.08
C ALA A 43 -14.28 -2.44 5.58
N LYS A 44 -15.16 -2.37 6.58
CA LYS A 44 -15.81 -3.56 7.15
C LYS A 44 -16.95 -4.02 6.24
N LEU A 45 -16.83 -5.23 5.68
CA LEU A 45 -17.87 -5.81 4.83
C LEU A 45 -18.86 -6.64 5.67
N GLU A 46 -18.33 -7.47 6.56
CA GLU A 46 -19.09 -8.39 7.43
C GLU A 46 -18.45 -8.46 8.83
N PRO A 47 -19.06 -9.15 9.82
CA PRO A 47 -18.39 -9.44 11.09
C PRO A 47 -17.03 -10.12 10.82
N ASN A 48 -15.96 -9.58 11.39
CA ASN A 48 -14.58 -10.05 11.21
C ASN A 48 -14.00 -9.99 9.79
N VAL A 49 -14.76 -9.53 8.79
CA VAL A 49 -14.28 -9.37 7.41
C VAL A 49 -14.03 -7.91 7.09
N TRP A 50 -12.77 -7.61 6.77
CA TRP A 50 -12.29 -6.29 6.38
C TRP A 50 -11.60 -6.41 5.03
N VAL A 51 -11.96 -5.53 4.11
CA VAL A 51 -11.45 -5.54 2.73
C VAL A 51 -10.91 -4.17 2.35
N PRO A 52 -9.98 -4.08 1.39
CA PRO A 52 -9.47 -2.82 0.86
C PRO A 52 -10.60 -1.86 0.43
N VAL A 53 -10.43 -0.56 0.69
CA VAL A 53 -11.50 0.44 0.43
C VAL A 53 -11.79 0.66 -1.06
N ASP A 54 -10.79 0.49 -1.92
CA ASP A 54 -10.92 0.51 -3.39
C ASP A 54 -11.88 -0.57 -3.91
N GLN A 55 -11.92 -1.74 -3.26
CA GLN A 55 -12.86 -2.80 -3.61
C GLN A 55 -14.29 -2.50 -3.14
N VAL A 56 -14.44 -1.79 -2.03
CA VAL A 56 -15.76 -1.43 -1.47
C VAL A 56 -16.38 -0.26 -2.19
N TYR A 57 -15.56 0.68 -2.67
CA TYR A 57 -16.00 1.90 -3.34
C TYR A 57 -15.28 2.07 -4.70
N PRO A 58 -15.50 1.14 -5.65
CA PRO A 58 -14.84 1.17 -6.96
C PRO A 58 -15.20 2.40 -7.80
N GLU A 59 -16.27 3.11 -7.45
CA GLU A 59 -16.68 4.36 -8.08
C GLU A 59 -15.70 5.53 -7.87
N PHE A 60 -14.74 5.42 -6.95
CA PHE A 60 -13.71 6.44 -6.75
C PHE A 60 -12.44 6.07 -7.52
N GLU A 61 -12.26 6.69 -8.68
CA GLU A 61 -11.02 6.57 -9.44
C GLU A 61 -9.83 7.04 -8.58
N ASN A 62 -8.76 6.24 -8.57
CA ASN A 62 -7.53 6.49 -7.79
C ASN A 62 -7.66 6.41 -6.26
N LEU A 63 -8.69 5.73 -5.74
CA LEU A 63 -8.72 5.40 -4.32
C LEU A 63 -7.64 4.37 -3.99
N ASN A 64 -6.61 4.78 -3.25
CA ASN A 64 -5.58 3.88 -2.77
C ASN A 64 -5.99 3.22 -1.44
N SER A 65 -5.67 1.93 -1.29
CA SER A 65 -5.92 1.17 -0.07
C SER A 65 -4.67 0.88 0.74
N TYR A 66 -3.48 1.17 0.22
CA TYR A 66 -2.21 0.80 0.83
C TYR A 66 -1.25 1.97 0.84
N TYR A 67 -0.60 2.17 1.98
CA TYR A 67 0.27 3.31 2.25
C TYR A 67 1.53 2.84 2.97
N GLN A 68 2.66 3.48 2.68
CA GLN A 68 3.91 3.24 3.42
C GLN A 68 3.92 4.01 4.76
N ASP A 69 3.21 5.13 4.82
CA ASP A 69 3.13 5.99 5.99
C ASP A 69 1.77 5.88 6.70
N ARG A 70 1.80 5.93 8.04
CA ARG A 70 0.60 5.79 8.88
C ARG A 70 -0.29 7.03 8.81
N GLU A 71 0.32 8.21 8.78
CA GLU A 71 -0.38 9.49 8.73
C GLU A 71 -1.11 9.62 7.39
N ASP A 72 -0.47 9.24 6.28
CA ASP A 72 -1.11 9.20 4.96
C ASP A 72 -2.33 8.26 4.93
N ALA A 73 -2.21 7.07 5.53
CA ALA A 73 -3.33 6.14 5.67
C ALA A 73 -4.48 6.73 6.52
N ALA A 74 -4.13 7.42 7.61
CA ALA A 74 -5.11 8.06 8.50
C ALA A 74 -5.79 9.28 7.86
N ALA A 75 -5.03 10.07 7.10
CA ALA A 75 -5.52 11.20 6.32
C ALA A 75 -6.50 10.71 5.25
N THR A 76 -6.12 9.66 4.50
CA THR A 76 -6.99 9.02 3.51
C THR A 76 -8.28 8.50 4.14
N LYS A 77 -8.19 7.76 5.26
CA LYS A 77 -9.38 7.29 5.99
C LYS A 77 -10.32 8.46 6.34
N THR A 78 -9.77 9.57 6.81
CA THR A 78 -10.55 10.75 7.21
C THR A 78 -11.18 11.43 6.01
N ALA A 79 -10.41 11.64 4.93
CA ALA A 79 -10.89 12.20 3.68
C ALA A 79 -12.01 11.35 3.06
N LEU A 80 -11.82 10.03 2.98
CA LEU A 80 -12.82 9.09 2.46
C LEU A 80 -14.11 9.13 3.30
N LYS A 81 -14.01 9.16 4.64
CA LYS A 81 -15.19 9.29 5.51
C LYS A 81 -15.97 10.58 5.23
N ASN A 82 -15.27 11.70 5.00
CA ASN A 82 -15.89 12.98 4.70
C ASN A 82 -16.55 12.98 3.31
N LEU A 83 -15.86 12.42 2.31
CA LEU A 83 -16.39 12.26 0.96
C LEU A 83 -17.67 11.41 0.95
N LEU A 84 -17.65 10.27 1.64
CA LEU A 84 -18.81 9.38 1.78
C LEU A 84 -19.98 10.08 2.49
N ARG A 85 -19.72 11.00 3.43
CA ARG A 85 -20.78 11.79 4.10
C ARG A 85 -21.52 12.70 3.12
N GLY A 86 -20.82 13.28 2.15
CA GLY A 86 -21.40 14.14 1.10
C GLY A 86 -22.15 13.38 0.00
N ARG A 87 -21.89 12.07 -0.16
CA ARG A 87 -22.52 11.21 -1.18
C ARG A 87 -23.78 10.53 -0.64
N THR A 88 -24.95 10.98 -1.10
CA THR A 88 -26.27 10.46 -0.69
C THR A 88 -26.60 9.13 -1.38
N ASP A 89 -26.15 8.97 -2.62
CA ASP A 89 -26.22 7.74 -3.41
C ASP A 89 -25.48 6.57 -2.77
N LEU A 90 -24.44 6.86 -1.99
CA LEU A 90 -23.63 5.85 -1.29
C LEU A 90 -24.03 5.65 0.18
N LYS A 91 -25.10 6.29 0.66
CA LYS A 91 -25.49 6.29 2.08
C LYS A 91 -25.72 4.87 2.63
N SER A 92 -26.33 3.99 1.86
CA SER A 92 -26.59 2.58 2.22
C SER A 92 -25.32 1.71 2.24
N ARG A 93 -24.28 2.11 1.49
CA ARG A 93 -23.00 1.41 1.38
C ARG A 93 -21.95 1.91 2.36
N ARG A 94 -22.24 2.91 3.19
CA ARG A 94 -21.30 3.44 4.18
C ARG A 94 -20.89 2.35 5.17
N ARG A 95 -19.62 1.97 5.12
CA ARG A 95 -19.02 1.00 6.04
C ARG A 95 -18.08 1.67 7.04
N PRO A 96 -17.91 1.10 8.25
CA PRO A 96 -16.80 1.45 9.13
C PRO A 96 -15.46 1.28 8.40
N ILE A 97 -14.56 2.25 8.53
CA ILE A 97 -13.22 2.25 7.91
C ILE A 97 -12.15 2.26 9.00
N ARG A 98 -11.10 1.45 8.84
CA ARG A 98 -9.95 1.39 9.75
C ARG A 98 -8.63 1.53 9.00
N VAL A 99 -7.58 1.85 9.74
CA VAL A 99 -6.20 1.71 9.30
C VAL A 99 -5.60 0.53 10.05
N ARG A 100 -4.95 -0.39 9.35
CA ARG A 100 -4.29 -1.57 9.91
C ARG A 100 -2.84 -1.62 9.45
N ARG A 101 -1.91 -1.80 10.38
CA ARG A 101 -0.52 -2.13 10.03
C ARG A 101 -0.46 -3.56 9.50
N ILE A 102 0.17 -3.74 8.35
CA ILE A 102 0.43 -5.02 7.66
C ILE A 102 1.92 -5.24 7.50
#